data_AF-A4JVD0-F1
#
_entry.id   AF-A4JVD0-F1
#
_cell.length_a   1.000
_cell.length_b   1.000
_cell.length_c   1.000
_cell.angle_alpha   90.00
_cell.angle_beta   90.00
_cell.angle_gamma   90.00
#
_symmetry.space_group_name_H-M   'P 1'
#
loop_
_entity.id
_entity.type
_entity.pdbx_description
1 polymer ?
#
loop_
_entity_poly.entity_id
_entity_poly.type
_entity_poly.pdbx_seq_one_letter_code
_entity_poly.pdbx_strand_id
1 'polypeptide(L)'
;MGFFQRTGRFAVRQASYIAGYQHIAAGWRTVRRNWDNATKRGCPSCRKGTLYPFSEVVDAKRVDALGCDRCDYFEFAGDESNPESMAALRASADEVLSDASFRDTRLAQLQRSSRTFFALSIFCLALSVVALCLKSSFFFTAMMVALLLFVRGAIASYRFWQLQEDKLFVPGSLKVWIKRGAWFV
;
A
#
# COMPACT_ATOMS: atom_id res chain seq x y z
N MET A 1 9.55 -46.82 -12.69
CA MET A 1 8.99 -45.45 -12.76
C MET A 1 9.07 -44.96 -14.19
N GLY A 2 7.91 -44.82 -14.85
CA GLY A 2 7.76 -44.99 -16.30
C GLY A 2 8.17 -43.80 -17.17
N PHE A 3 8.68 -44.14 -18.36
CA PHE A 3 9.04 -43.27 -19.48
C PHE A 3 8.00 -42.16 -19.80
N PHE A 4 6.71 -42.46 -19.59
CA PHE A 4 5.59 -41.52 -19.76
C PHE A 4 5.62 -40.29 -18.82
N GLN A 5 6.15 -40.41 -17.60
CA GLN A 5 6.30 -39.24 -16.72
C GLN A 5 7.43 -38.30 -17.18
N ARG A 6 8.44 -38.84 -17.87
CA ARG A 6 9.59 -38.07 -18.37
C ARG A 6 9.23 -37.30 -19.63
N THR A 7 8.47 -37.91 -20.54
CA THR A 7 7.97 -37.26 -21.76
C THR A 7 6.91 -36.21 -21.46
N GLY A 8 6.00 -36.46 -20.51
CA GLY A 8 5.00 -35.47 -20.06
C GLY A 8 5.63 -34.20 -19.48
N ARG A 9 6.68 -34.32 -18.67
CA ARG A 9 7.41 -33.15 -18.14
C ARG A 9 8.13 -32.35 -19.22
N PHE A 10 8.62 -33.02 -20.26
CA PHE A 10 9.31 -32.37 -21.39
C PHE A 10 8.32 -31.60 -22.28
N ALA A 11 7.15 -32.19 -22.55
CA ALA A 11 6.07 -31.54 -23.30
C ALA A 11 5.52 -30.31 -22.58
N VAL A 12 5.32 -30.37 -21.25
CA VAL A 12 4.89 -29.23 -20.44
C VAL A 12 5.96 -28.13 -20.40
N ARG A 13 7.25 -28.49 -20.36
CA ARG A 13 8.36 -27.50 -20.45
C ARG A 13 8.42 -26.81 -21.81
N GLN A 14 8.23 -27.55 -22.90
CA GLN A 14 8.20 -27.00 -24.26
C GLN A 14 6.97 -26.12 -24.47
N ALA A 15 5.78 -26.56 -24.02
CA ALA A 15 4.54 -25.80 -24.10
C ALA A 15 4.60 -24.50 -23.28
N SER A 16 5.22 -24.52 -22.09
CA SER A 16 5.43 -23.30 -21.29
C SER A 16 6.48 -22.36 -21.89
N TYR A 17 7.42 -22.87 -22.68
CA TYR A 17 8.36 -22.06 -23.47
C TYR A 17 7.66 -21.36 -24.64
N ILE A 18 6.83 -22.09 -25.39
CA ILE A 18 6.04 -21.57 -26.53
C ILE A 18 4.98 -20.56 -26.04
N ALA A 19 4.37 -20.80 -24.88
CA ALA A 19 3.40 -19.88 -24.28
C ALA A 19 4.04 -18.67 -23.57
N GLY A 20 5.36 -18.48 -23.67
CA GLY A 20 6.05 -17.28 -23.16
C GLY A 20 6.07 -17.13 -21.62
N TYR A 21 5.69 -18.16 -20.87
CA TYR A 21 5.61 -18.11 -19.40
C TYR A 21 6.95 -17.77 -18.74
N GLN A 22 8.07 -18.16 -19.35
CA GLN A 22 9.40 -17.81 -18.85
C GLN A 22 9.70 -16.30 -18.99
N HIS A 23 9.24 -15.67 -20.07
CA HIS A 23 9.36 -14.23 -20.27
C HIS A 23 8.44 -13.45 -19.33
N ILE A 24 7.22 -13.95 -19.08
CA ILE A 24 6.29 -13.38 -18.10
C ILE A 24 6.86 -13.49 -16.68
N ALA A 25 7.43 -14.64 -16.31
CA ALA A 25 8.04 -14.84 -14.99
C ALA A 25 9.34 -14.04 -14.81
N ALA A 26 10.12 -13.82 -15.88
CA ALA A 26 11.28 -12.93 -15.86
C ALA A 26 10.84 -11.46 -15.74
N GLY A 27 9.84 -11.04 -16.52
CA GLY A 27 9.24 -9.71 -16.43
C GLY A 27 8.67 -9.43 -15.04
N TRP A 28 7.95 -10.40 -14.46
CA TRP A 28 7.41 -10.29 -13.10
C TRP A 28 8.50 -10.18 -12.03
N ARG A 29 9.62 -10.90 -12.17
CA ARG A 29 10.78 -10.76 -11.28
C ARG A 29 11.42 -9.37 -11.38
N THR A 30 11.54 -8.82 -12.60
CA THR A 30 12.08 -7.47 -12.81
C THR A 30 11.14 -6.41 -12.26
N VAL A 31 9.83 -6.51 -12.52
CA VAL A 31 8.80 -5.62 -11.96
C VAL A 31 8.81 -5.70 -10.44
N ARG A 32 8.86 -6.91 -9.86
CA ARG A 32 8.93 -7.10 -8.42
C ARG A 32 10.21 -6.51 -7.83
N ARG A 33 11.37 -6.70 -8.46
CA ARG A 33 12.63 -6.10 -8.00
C ARG A 33 12.62 -4.58 -8.06
N ASN A 34 12.07 -4.02 -9.13
CA ASN A 34 11.92 -2.57 -9.28
C ASN A 34 10.91 -2.01 -8.28
N TRP A 35 9.83 -2.75 -8.02
CA TRP A 35 8.85 -2.44 -6.99
C TRP A 35 9.48 -2.48 -5.59
N ASP A 36 10.23 -3.54 -5.27
CA ASP A 36 10.96 -3.68 -4.01
C ASP A 36 11.98 -2.54 -3.86
N ASN A 37 12.69 -2.16 -4.92
CA ASN A 37 13.62 -1.03 -4.90
C ASN A 37 12.93 0.33 -4.79
N ALA A 38 11.76 0.52 -5.42
CA ALA A 38 10.97 1.74 -5.32
C ALA A 38 10.26 1.87 -3.96
N THR A 39 10.00 0.75 -3.28
CA THR A 39 9.39 0.71 -1.95
C THR A 39 10.41 0.70 -0.82
N LYS A 40 11.71 0.54 -1.11
CA LYS A 40 12.77 0.75 -0.12
C LYS A 40 12.72 2.17 0.39
N ARG A 41 12.52 2.32 1.70
CA ARG A 41 12.55 3.61 2.37
C ARG A 41 13.99 4.15 2.38
N GLY A 42 14.12 5.45 2.13
CA GLY A 42 15.37 6.17 2.41
C GLY A 42 15.59 6.24 3.91
N CYS A 43 16.85 6.22 4.34
CA CYS A 43 17.21 6.36 5.74
C CYS A 43 16.89 7.79 6.22
N PRO A 44 16.15 7.96 7.33
CA PRO A 44 15.78 9.27 7.84
C PRO A 44 16.99 10.04 8.39
N SER A 45 17.98 9.34 8.96
CA SER A 45 19.17 9.97 9.56
C SER A 45 20.11 10.56 8.51
N CYS A 46 20.52 9.77 7.51
CA CYS A 46 21.54 10.22 6.55
C CYS A 46 20.98 10.72 5.20
N ARG A 47 19.68 10.54 4.91
CA ARG A 47 18.97 10.87 3.64
C ARG A 47 19.57 10.29 2.34
N LYS A 48 20.73 9.65 2.40
CA LYS A 48 21.49 9.13 1.26
C LYS A 48 21.57 7.60 1.24
N GLY A 49 21.29 6.95 2.35
CA GLY A 49 21.28 5.49 2.46
C GLY A 49 19.88 4.91 2.28
N THR A 50 19.81 3.66 1.85
CA THR A 50 18.55 2.89 1.79
C THR A 50 18.45 1.96 3.00
N LEU A 51 17.24 1.80 3.52
CA LEU A 51 16.97 0.84 4.58
C LEU A 51 16.90 -0.59 4.02
N TYR A 52 17.62 -1.52 4.65
CA TYR A 52 17.59 -2.94 4.33
C TYR A 52 17.03 -3.74 5.52
N PRO A 53 16.16 -4.73 5.28
CA PRO A 53 15.67 -5.59 6.34
C PRO A 53 16.76 -6.54 6.81
N PHE A 54 16.97 -6.64 8.13
CA PHE A 54 17.78 -7.65 8.79
C PHE A 54 17.04 -8.18 10.01
N SER A 55 17.28 -9.43 10.39
CA SER A 55 16.67 -10.03 11.58
C SER A 55 17.73 -10.22 12.64
N GLU A 56 17.52 -9.68 13.83
CA GLU A 56 18.42 -9.85 14.97
C GLU A 56 17.72 -10.63 16.09
N VAL A 57 18.47 -11.42 16.85
CA VAL A 57 17.94 -12.17 18.00
C VAL A 57 18.27 -11.37 19.25
N VAL A 58 17.27 -10.65 19.76
CA VAL A 58 17.36 -9.91 21.03
C VAL A 58 16.51 -10.66 22.05
N ASP A 59 17.08 -11.02 23.20
CA ASP A 59 16.39 -11.72 24.30
C ASP A 59 15.60 -12.97 23.86
N ALA A 60 16.26 -13.84 23.06
CA ALA A 60 15.71 -15.09 22.53
C ALA A 60 14.48 -14.96 21.61
N LYS A 61 14.12 -13.73 21.19
CA LYS A 61 13.11 -13.47 20.15
C LYS A 61 13.79 -12.93 18.90
N ARG A 62 13.43 -13.49 17.74
CA ARG A 62 13.83 -12.95 16.45
C ARG A 62 13.00 -11.70 16.20
N VAL A 63 13.66 -10.54 16.15
CA VAL A 63 13.05 -9.25 15.84
C VAL A 63 13.53 -8.85 14.46
N ASP A 64 12.59 -8.52 13.58
CA ASP A 64 12.92 -7.95 12.28
C ASP A 64 13.24 -6.47 12.48
N ALA A 65 14.31 -6.00 11.85
CA ALA A 65 14.80 -4.63 11.89
C ALA A 65 15.15 -4.15 10.49
N LEU A 66 15.24 -2.84 10.32
CA LEU A 66 15.64 -2.15 9.11
C LEU A 66 16.91 -1.36 9.43
N GLY A 67 18.02 -1.76 8.82
CA GLY A 67 19.33 -1.11 8.98
C GLY A 67 19.61 -0.19 7.81
N CYS A 68 20.44 0.83 8.01
CA CYS A 68 20.89 1.68 6.91
C CYS A 68 22.24 1.19 6.37
N ASP A 69 22.36 1.15 5.04
CA ASP A 69 23.60 0.76 4.34
C ASP A 69 24.76 1.77 4.48
N ARG A 70 24.50 3.00 4.97
CA ARG A 70 25.50 4.09 5.01
C ARG A 70 25.75 4.69 6.40
N CYS A 71 24.91 4.40 7.38
CA CYS A 71 25.06 4.90 8.73
C CYS A 71 24.56 3.85 9.72
N ASP A 72 24.99 3.93 10.97
CA ASP A 72 24.62 2.98 12.04
C ASP A 72 23.17 3.17 12.54
N TYR A 73 22.29 3.73 11.72
CA TYR A 73 20.87 3.82 12.00
C TYR A 73 20.20 2.47 11.77
N PHE A 74 19.52 1.96 12.79
CA PHE A 74 18.64 0.80 12.70
C PHE A 74 17.29 1.12 13.36
N GLU A 75 16.21 0.63 12.77
CA GLU A 75 14.86 0.70 13.33
C GLU A 75 14.24 -0.69 13.38
N PHE A 76 13.69 -1.10 14.52
CA PHE A 76 13.00 -2.38 14.60
C PHE A 76 11.70 -2.32 13.78
N ALA A 77 11.56 -3.24 12.82
CA ALA A 77 10.46 -3.28 11.88
C ALA A 77 9.18 -3.70 12.61
N GLY A 78 8.25 -2.75 12.72
CA GLY A 78 6.89 -3.03 13.23
C GLY A 78 6.70 -2.79 14.72
N ASP A 79 7.69 -2.20 15.42
CA ASP A 79 7.46 -1.79 16.80
C ASP A 79 7.02 -0.32 16.87
N GLU A 80 5.71 -0.08 16.71
CA GLU A 80 5.08 1.20 17.07
C GLU A 80 5.32 1.56 18.55
N SER A 81 5.81 0.62 19.36
CA SER A 81 6.14 0.86 20.78
C SER A 81 7.50 1.52 20.99
N ASN A 82 8.38 1.55 19.98
CA ASN A 82 9.65 2.27 20.12
C ASN A 82 9.43 3.78 19.88
N PRO A 83 9.51 4.62 20.94
CA PRO A 83 9.20 6.04 20.82
C PRO A 83 10.19 6.80 19.93
N GLU A 84 11.42 6.32 19.78
CA GLU A 84 12.49 6.99 19.03
C GLU A 84 12.29 6.90 17.51
N SER A 85 11.89 5.73 17.00
CA SER A 85 11.59 5.54 15.57
C SER A 85 10.36 6.36 15.16
N MET A 86 9.34 6.38 16.01
CA MET A 86 8.14 7.20 15.81
C MET A 86 8.45 8.70 15.90
N ALA A 87 9.38 9.12 16.77
CA ALA A 87 9.83 10.51 16.83
C ALA A 87 10.60 10.92 15.56
N ALA A 88 11.47 10.07 15.02
CA ALA A 88 12.17 10.33 13.76
C ALA A 88 11.21 10.41 12.55
N LEU A 89 10.20 9.54 12.51
CA LEU A 89 9.14 9.58 11.49
C LEU A 89 8.28 10.85 11.61
N ARG A 90 7.96 11.30 12.83
CA ARG A 90 7.27 12.58 13.05
C ARG A 90 8.11 13.76 12.60
N ALA A 91 9.37 13.84 13.02
CA ALA A 91 10.26 14.94 12.64
C ALA A 91 10.43 15.05 11.11
N SER A 92 10.58 13.92 10.41
CA SER A 92 10.65 13.90 8.95
C SER A 92 9.31 14.26 8.26
N ALA A 93 8.17 13.86 8.84
CA ALA A 93 6.86 14.27 8.36
C ALA A 93 6.62 15.77 8.56
N ASP A 94 6.97 16.30 9.73
CA ASP A 94 6.82 17.71 10.09
C ASP A 94 7.69 18.62 9.21
N GLU A 95 8.92 18.20 8.88
CA GLU A 95 9.77 18.94 7.94
C GLU A 95 9.11 19.06 6.57
N VAL A 96 8.54 17.98 6.04
CA VAL A 96 7.85 17.97 4.73
C VAL A 96 6.52 18.74 4.77
N LEU A 97 5.81 18.69 5.90
CA LEU A 97 4.52 19.34 6.08
C LEU A 97 4.63 20.80 6.54
N SER A 98 5.82 21.25 6.95
CA SER A 98 6.11 22.65 7.29
C SER A 98 5.95 23.59 6.09
N ASP A 99 6.12 23.06 4.88
CA ASP A 99 5.81 23.80 3.65
C ASP A 99 4.29 23.87 3.43
N ALA A 100 3.74 25.04 3.74
CA ALA A 100 2.32 25.33 3.58
C ALA A 100 1.82 25.09 2.15
N SER A 101 2.64 25.39 1.14
CA SER A 101 2.26 25.21 -0.27
C SER A 101 2.13 23.73 -0.64
N PHE A 102 3.03 22.90 -0.11
CA PHE A 102 2.97 21.45 -0.29
C PHE A 102 1.76 20.86 0.42
N ARG A 103 1.52 21.27 1.68
CA ARG A 103 0.39 20.81 2.49
C ARG A 103 -0.95 21.12 1.82
N ASP A 104 -1.16 22.35 1.38
CA ASP A 104 -2.41 22.78 0.75
C ASP A 104 -2.66 22.05 -0.58
N THR A 105 -1.60 21.84 -1.37
CA THR A 105 -1.69 21.06 -2.61
C THR A 105 -2.11 19.61 -2.34
N ARG A 106 -1.54 19.00 -1.29
CA ARG A 106 -1.88 17.63 -0.88
C ARG A 106 -3.31 17.52 -0.34
N LEU A 107 -3.76 18.50 0.46
CA LEU A 107 -5.13 18.57 0.94
C LEU A 107 -6.12 18.66 -0.24
N ALA A 108 -5.87 19.55 -1.20
CA ALA A 108 -6.71 19.67 -2.38
C ALA A 108 -6.73 18.39 -3.24
N GLN A 109 -5.58 17.71 -3.36
CA GLN A 109 -5.48 16.43 -4.07
C GLN A 109 -6.28 15.32 -3.36
N LEU A 110 -6.16 15.21 -2.04
CA LEU A 110 -6.87 14.20 -1.26
C LEU A 110 -8.37 14.45 -1.25
N GLN A 111 -8.79 15.69 -1.13
CA GLN A 111 -10.21 16.07 -1.26
C GLN A 111 -10.75 15.68 -2.63
N ARG A 112 -10.09 16.08 -3.73
CA ARG A 112 -10.52 15.71 -5.10
C ARG A 112 -10.59 14.20 -5.28
N SER A 113 -9.57 13.46 -4.85
CA SER A 113 -9.55 12.01 -4.99
C SER A 113 -10.62 11.31 -4.16
N SER A 114 -10.89 11.75 -2.93
CA SER A 114 -11.98 11.18 -2.12
C SER A 114 -13.34 11.36 -2.80
N ARG A 115 -13.62 12.57 -3.32
CA ARG A 115 -14.87 12.88 -4.05
C ARG A 115 -15.03 12.05 -5.31
N THR A 116 -13.96 11.92 -6.11
CA THR A 116 -14.03 11.14 -7.36
C THR A 116 -14.24 9.66 -7.07
N PHE A 117 -13.57 9.09 -6.06
CA PHE A 117 -13.77 7.69 -5.68
C PHE A 117 -15.17 7.43 -5.12
N PHE A 118 -15.72 8.33 -4.29
CA PHE A 118 -17.08 8.20 -3.82
C PHE A 118 -18.10 8.32 -4.96
N ALA A 119 -17.97 9.30 -5.84
CA ALA A 119 -18.84 9.46 -7.00
C ALA A 119 -18.81 8.23 -7.91
N LEU A 120 -17.62 7.70 -8.22
CA LEU A 120 -17.47 6.48 -9.01
C LEU A 120 -18.02 5.26 -8.28
N SER A 121 -17.87 5.16 -6.96
CA SER A 121 -18.44 4.06 -6.18
C SER A 121 -19.96 4.04 -6.25
N ILE A 122 -20.62 5.20 -6.14
CA ILE A 122 -22.06 5.36 -6.24
C ILE A 122 -22.53 5.02 -7.66
N PHE A 123 -21.80 5.51 -8.67
CA PHE A 123 -22.10 5.20 -10.07
C PHE A 123 -22.00 3.69 -10.37
N CYS A 124 -20.92 3.03 -9.92
CA CYS A 124 -20.78 1.58 -10.06
C CYS A 124 -21.86 0.82 -9.29
N LEU A 125 -22.28 1.31 -8.12
CA LEU A 125 -23.36 0.72 -7.34
C LEU A 125 -24.70 0.85 -8.08
N ALA A 126 -25.00 2.01 -8.65
CA ALA A 126 -26.19 2.20 -9.48
C ALA A 126 -26.19 1.28 -10.70
N LEU A 127 -25.06 1.16 -11.40
CA LEU A 127 -24.90 0.21 -12.50
C LEU A 127 -25.08 -1.24 -12.05
N SER A 128 -24.61 -1.60 -10.86
CA SER A 128 -24.84 -2.94 -10.30
C SER A 128 -26.33 -3.20 -10.09
N VAL A 129 -27.08 -2.25 -9.54
CA VAL A 129 -28.53 -2.38 -9.35
C VAL A 129 -29.25 -2.57 -10.70
N VAL A 130 -28.87 -1.79 -11.72
CA VAL A 130 -29.42 -1.95 -13.08
C VAL A 130 -29.08 -3.34 -13.65
N ALA A 131 -27.83 -3.80 -13.50
CA ALA A 131 -27.40 -5.13 -13.95
C ALA A 131 -28.16 -6.25 -13.23
N LEU A 132 -28.51 -6.07 -11.96
CA LEU A 132 -29.34 -6.99 -11.20
C LEU A 132 -30.76 -7.07 -11.77
N CYS A 133 -31.39 -5.92 -12.07
CA CYS A 133 -32.71 -5.87 -12.70
C CYS A 133 -32.72 -6.55 -14.08
N LEU A 134 -31.63 -6.41 -14.84
CA LEU A 134 -31.44 -7.05 -16.14
C LEU A 134 -30.99 -8.53 -16.05
N LYS A 135 -30.83 -9.08 -14.84
CA LYS A 135 -30.33 -10.45 -14.57
C LYS A 135 -28.98 -10.75 -15.24
N SER A 136 -28.12 -9.73 -15.33
CA SER A 136 -26.80 -9.85 -15.94
C SER A 136 -25.78 -10.44 -14.95
N SER A 137 -24.87 -11.28 -15.45
CA SER A 137 -23.75 -11.84 -14.66
C SER A 137 -22.75 -10.77 -14.18
N PHE A 138 -22.77 -9.58 -14.78
CA PHE A 138 -21.87 -8.47 -14.43
C PHE A 138 -22.24 -7.76 -13.11
N PHE A 139 -23.38 -8.10 -12.49
CA PHE A 139 -23.81 -7.55 -11.21
C PHE A 139 -22.73 -7.63 -10.12
N PHE A 140 -22.20 -8.84 -9.88
CA PHE A 140 -21.21 -9.07 -8.82
C PHE A 140 -19.91 -8.30 -9.07
N THR A 141 -19.46 -8.24 -10.32
CA THR A 141 -18.25 -7.51 -10.69
C THR A 141 -18.42 -6.02 -10.43
N ALA A 142 -19.53 -5.42 -10.87
CA ALA A 142 -19.83 -4.00 -10.64
C ALA A 142 -19.94 -3.67 -9.14
N MET A 143 -20.56 -4.55 -8.35
CA MET A 143 -20.68 -4.40 -6.90
C MET A 143 -19.31 -4.47 -6.19
N MET A 144 -18.43 -5.39 -6.59
CA MET A 144 -17.08 -5.49 -6.04
C MET A 144 -16.23 -4.26 -6.37
N VAL A 145 -16.31 -3.76 -7.61
CA VAL A 145 -15.63 -2.52 -8.00
C VAL A 145 -16.14 -1.34 -7.18
N ALA A 146 -17.46 -1.22 -6.98
CA ALA A 146 -18.05 -0.18 -6.14
C ALA A 146 -17.49 -0.22 -4.71
N LEU A 147 -17.40 -1.41 -4.10
CA LEU A 147 -16.87 -1.57 -2.74
C LEU A 147 -15.38 -1.18 -2.65
N LEU A 148 -14.56 -1.60 -3.61
CA LEU A 148 -13.13 -1.25 -3.64
C LEU A 148 -12.93 0.26 -3.78
N LEU A 149 -13.71 0.92 -4.64
CA LEU A 149 -13.68 2.37 -4.81
C LEU A 149 -14.15 3.09 -3.54
N PHE A 150 -15.18 2.58 -2.87
CA PHE A 150 -15.64 3.11 -1.59
C PHE A 150 -14.55 3.05 -0.52
N VAL A 151 -13.86 1.91 -0.39
CA VAL A 151 -12.74 1.77 0.55
C VAL A 151 -11.59 2.73 0.20
N ARG A 152 -11.26 2.91 -1.08
CA ARG A 152 -10.26 3.89 -1.51
C ARG A 152 -10.67 5.33 -1.20
N GLY A 153 -11.94 5.67 -1.40
CA GLY A 153 -12.52 6.96 -1.02
C GLY A 153 -12.43 7.21 0.49
N ALA A 154 -12.78 6.19 1.30
CA ALA A 154 -12.68 6.24 2.75
C ALA A 154 -11.24 6.42 3.24
N ILE A 155 -10.26 5.73 2.64
CA ILE A 155 -8.84 5.91 2.95
C ILE A 155 -8.38 7.33 2.63
N ALA A 156 -8.74 7.86 1.45
CA ALA A 156 -8.38 9.22 1.05
C ALA A 156 -8.99 10.28 1.98
N SER A 157 -10.26 10.11 2.35
CA SER A 157 -10.98 10.94 3.31
C SER A 157 -10.36 10.90 4.71
N TYR A 158 -9.99 9.71 5.19
CA TYR A 158 -9.28 9.55 6.45
C TYR A 158 -7.93 10.27 6.44
N ARG A 159 -7.15 10.15 5.36
CA ARG A 159 -5.86 10.84 5.23
C ARG A 159 -6.01 12.35 5.15
N PHE A 160 -7.05 12.83 4.47
CA PHE A 160 -7.39 14.25 4.47
C PHE A 160 -7.65 14.76 5.89
N TRP A 161 -8.51 14.05 6.64
CA TRP A 161 -8.84 14.41 8.01
C TRP A 161 -7.62 14.39 8.94
N GLN A 162 -6.75 13.38 8.81
CA GLN A 162 -5.50 13.30 9.58
C GLN A 162 -4.57 14.50 9.32
N LEU A 163 -4.46 14.94 8.06
CA LEU A 163 -3.63 16.08 7.67
C LEU A 163 -4.27 17.42 8.07
N GLN A 164 -5.60 17.51 8.05
CA GLN A 164 -6.30 18.73 8.44
C GLN A 164 -6.24 18.99 9.95
N GLU A 165 -6.32 17.93 10.77
CA GLU A 165 -6.28 18.04 12.23
C GLU A 165 -4.85 17.90 12.81
N ASP A 166 -3.81 17.81 11.98
CA ASP A 166 -2.42 17.53 12.38
C ASP A 166 -2.28 16.29 13.29
N LYS A 167 -3.13 15.28 13.09
CA LYS A 167 -3.20 14.04 13.89
C LYS A 167 -2.45 12.87 13.27
N LEU A 168 -1.31 13.14 12.64
CA LEU A 168 -0.45 12.11 12.09
C LEU A 168 0.11 11.25 13.24
N PHE A 169 -0.03 9.93 13.11
CA PHE A 169 0.50 8.94 14.07
C PHE A 169 -0.11 8.95 15.48
N VAL A 170 -1.35 9.43 15.64
CA VAL A 170 -2.09 9.32 16.91
C VAL A 170 -2.79 7.94 16.98
N PRO A 171 -2.52 7.10 17.99
CA PRO A 171 -3.17 5.81 18.15
C PRO A 171 -4.67 6.01 18.40
N GLY A 172 -5.51 5.21 17.73
CA GLY A 172 -6.97 5.30 17.86
C GLY A 172 -7.63 6.45 17.08
N SER A 173 -6.88 7.21 16.29
CA SER A 173 -7.38 8.28 15.41
C SER A 173 -8.48 7.81 14.44
N LEU A 174 -8.42 6.56 13.97
CA LEU A 174 -9.47 5.95 13.15
C LEU A 174 -10.84 5.90 13.86
N LYS A 175 -10.87 5.54 15.16
CA LYS A 175 -12.13 5.48 15.93
C LYS A 175 -12.75 6.86 16.09
N VAL A 176 -11.91 7.88 16.27
CA VAL A 176 -12.35 9.28 16.37
C VAL A 176 -12.91 9.76 15.03
N TRP A 177 -12.24 9.44 13.93
CA TRP A 177 -12.71 9.77 12.57
C TRP A 177 -14.09 9.17 12.28
N ILE A 178 -14.28 7.87 12.56
CA ILE A 178 -15.57 7.17 12.41
C ILE A 178 -16.66 7.87 13.21
N LYS A 179 -16.39 8.20 14.49
CA LYS A 179 -17.36 8.86 15.38
C LYS A 179 -17.69 10.29 14.97
N ARG A 180 -16.73 11.04 14.42
CA ARG A 180 -16.92 12.45 14.03
C ARG A 180 -17.71 12.63 12.74
N GLY A 181 -17.93 11.56 11.96
CA GLY A 181 -18.70 11.70 10.74
C GLY A 181 -17.93 12.35 9.59
N ALA A 182 -16.60 12.45 9.66
CA ALA A 182 -15.76 13.07 8.64
C ALA A 182 -15.52 12.17 7.40
N TRP A 183 -16.55 11.42 6.98
CA TRP A 183 -16.45 10.42 5.90
C TRP A 183 -16.45 11.08 4.53
N PHE A 184 -17.16 12.20 4.37
CA PHE A 184 -17.33 12.91 3.11
C PHE A 184 -16.66 14.29 3.19
N VAL A 185 -15.69 14.52 2.31
CA VAL A 185 -14.86 15.73 2.24
C VAL A 185 -14.96 16.35 0.85
#